data_AF-A0A7S4KK61-F1
#
_entry.id   AF-A0A7S4KK61-F1
#
_cell.length_a   1.000
_cell.length_b   1.000
_cell.length_c   1.000
_cell.angle_alpha   90.00
_cell.angle_beta   90.00
_cell.angle_gamma   90.00
#
_symmetry.space_group_name_H-M   'P 1'
#
loop_
_entity.id
_entity.type
_entity.pdbx_description
1 polymer ?
#
loop_
_entity_poly.entity_id
_entity_poly.type
_entity_poly.pdbx_seq_one_letter_code
_entity_poly.pdbx_strand_id
1 'polypeptide(L)'
;HFLNVFQDYFRAKNLFQFTRVKGAKNLFTTVHRQRFHMQHAETLPLSSKPVCAASPQSTSFLPDTPCLPEGSLVPCLPDTPCLPGSLVPGFPGISGQKTTTTTVSQTQKESGEILTTTTITTTVSVSDLKTQSSEEFHLQREKDGADRASSMTTVLSVSQTVSNFDAEISTSMNTTTVIVSNPPLPPTLTVAVIGAGNGGKAVAADLASQGKRVRLYQFPAYVKNITTLLQMPVPTLTVVGDYLSGRFVLDLVTTNMELAIKGADVIMVVCQALSHEQIAHELAGIINPNQLLVLNPGGGLGSLVMSRIIPRSRCPIIVDISELPYGCRATDDTVHIKIKIPQLYATLPSSACHQVHGVLNDMFVLNPALHVGEVMLRNGNPIIHPAILLLNVGRIERQDVEGPMLFYAQGVTPSVAKLIEAVDKEVMALGRAMGLPEESLVSDPDDCVSSGWAEIPSYYECYAFGSKFAVSYAPVTLDHRYLNEDCGMGLSMYCSIGKLLGVPTPACEVLVNLASLLSGKN
;
A
#
# COMPACT_ATOMS: atom_id res chain seq x y z
N HIS A 1 7.04 -4.97 -16.61
CA HIS A 1 5.93 -5.56 -17.36
C HIS A 1 4.58 -5.11 -16.80
N PHE A 2 4.30 -5.33 -15.51
CA PHE A 2 3.12 -4.79 -14.78
C PHE A 2 2.83 -3.30 -15.03
N LEU A 3 3.82 -2.42 -14.89
CA LEU A 3 3.69 -0.98 -15.17
C LEU A 3 3.39 -0.64 -16.64
N ASN A 4 3.93 -1.41 -17.60
CA ASN A 4 3.69 -1.17 -19.03
C ASN A 4 2.27 -1.63 -19.40
N VAL A 5 1.82 -2.78 -18.89
CA VAL A 5 0.43 -3.25 -19.07
C VAL A 5 -0.57 -2.27 -18.46
N PHE A 6 -0.27 -1.70 -17.29
CA PHE A 6 -1.11 -0.68 -16.66
C PHE A 6 -1.12 0.62 -17.48
N GLN A 7 0.05 1.13 -17.89
CA GLN A 7 0.13 2.36 -18.68
C GLN A 7 -0.49 2.22 -20.06
N ASP A 8 -0.35 1.06 -20.70
CA ASP A 8 -0.88 0.79 -22.04
C ASP A 8 -2.39 0.53 -22.02
N TYR A 9 -2.94 -0.11 -20.98
CA TYR A 9 -4.39 -0.29 -20.84
C TYR A 9 -5.15 1.04 -20.68
N PHE A 10 -4.63 1.96 -19.85
CA PHE A 10 -5.26 3.28 -19.67
C PHE A 10 -5.09 4.18 -20.91
N ARG A 11 -4.01 4.01 -21.69
CA ARG A 11 -3.87 4.67 -23.01
C ARG A 11 -4.83 4.09 -24.05
N ALA A 12 -5.05 2.78 -24.05
CA ALA A 12 -5.88 2.09 -25.06
C ALA A 12 -7.39 2.35 -24.91
N LYS A 13 -7.88 2.71 -23.71
CA LYS A 13 -9.31 2.89 -23.42
C LYS A 13 -9.83 4.32 -23.57
N ASN A 14 -9.03 5.29 -24.02
CA ASN A 14 -9.47 6.68 -24.27
C ASN A 14 -10.20 7.35 -23.07
N LEU A 15 -9.98 6.90 -21.84
CA LEU A 15 -10.65 7.45 -20.65
C LEU A 15 -10.12 8.84 -20.23
N PHE A 16 -9.12 9.39 -20.92
CA PHE A 16 -8.79 10.82 -20.91
C PHE A 16 -8.19 11.21 -22.26
N GLN A 17 -8.88 12.05 -23.04
CA GLN A 17 -8.28 12.69 -24.21
C GLN A 17 -7.41 13.88 -23.75
N PHE A 18 -6.11 13.82 -24.00
CA PHE A 18 -5.33 15.03 -24.23
C PHE A 18 -5.16 15.23 -25.74
N THR A 19 -5.83 16.23 -26.28
CA THR A 19 -5.47 16.78 -27.59
C THR A 19 -4.17 17.54 -27.44
N ARG A 20 -3.11 17.06 -28.08
CA ARG A 20 -1.87 17.81 -28.27
C ARG A 20 -2.13 18.85 -29.36
N VAL A 21 -2.22 20.13 -29.02
CA VAL A 21 -2.23 21.21 -30.04
C VAL A 21 -0.98 22.06 -29.89
N LYS A 22 -0.03 21.88 -30.81
CA LYS A 22 0.95 22.91 -31.18
C LYS A 22 0.45 23.58 -32.46
N GLY A 23 0.37 24.91 -32.39
CA GLY A 23 -0.07 25.89 -33.38
C GLY A 23 -0.29 25.46 -34.84
N ALA A 24 -1.52 25.68 -35.31
CA ALA A 24 -1.81 26.09 -36.68
C ALA A 24 -2.99 27.09 -36.66
N LYS A 25 -2.82 28.18 -37.41
CA LYS A 25 -3.74 29.31 -37.54
C LYS A 25 -5.02 28.92 -38.30
N ASN A 26 -6.14 29.53 -37.91
CA ASN A 26 -7.39 29.81 -38.65
C ASN A 26 -7.91 28.77 -39.66
N LEU A 27 -9.08 28.18 -39.40
CA LEU A 27 -10.29 28.37 -40.22
C LEU A 27 -11.56 27.80 -39.54
N PHE A 28 -12.70 28.26 -40.02
CA PHE A 28 -14.06 28.25 -39.48
C PHE A 28 -14.80 26.89 -39.40
N THR A 29 -15.78 26.84 -38.47
CA THR A 29 -17.08 26.10 -38.42
C THR A 29 -17.24 24.74 -39.11
N THR A 30 -17.78 23.75 -38.40
CA THR A 30 -19.17 23.25 -38.55
C THR A 30 -19.48 22.15 -37.53
N VAL A 31 -20.64 22.29 -36.88
CA VAL A 31 -21.28 21.35 -35.95
C VAL A 31 -21.86 20.16 -36.71
N HIS A 32 -21.59 18.92 -36.25
CA HIS A 32 -22.48 17.79 -36.55
C HIS A 32 -22.94 17.08 -35.28
N ARG A 33 -24.19 17.36 -34.91
CA ARG A 33 -25.06 16.51 -34.09
C ARG A 33 -25.29 15.19 -34.81
N GLN A 34 -25.05 14.06 -34.16
CA GLN A 34 -25.79 12.83 -34.46
C GLN A 34 -26.81 12.59 -33.34
N ARG A 35 -28.08 12.68 -33.76
CA ARG A 35 -29.28 12.35 -33.00
C ARG A 35 -29.36 10.83 -32.89
N PHE A 36 -29.60 10.31 -31.68
CA PHE A 36 -30.33 9.05 -31.54
C PHE A 36 -31.81 9.39 -31.35
N HIS A 37 -32.62 8.87 -32.27
CA HIS A 37 -34.07 8.98 -32.27
C HIS A 37 -34.65 8.11 -31.16
N MET A 38 -35.50 8.72 -30.32
CA MET A 38 -36.54 8.06 -29.54
C MET A 38 -37.51 7.33 -30.48
N GLN A 39 -37.95 6.15 -30.07
CA GLN A 39 -39.31 5.68 -30.35
C GLN A 39 -40.10 5.64 -29.05
N HIS A 40 -41.26 6.30 -29.11
CA HIS A 40 -42.28 6.41 -28.09
C HIS A 40 -43.10 5.11 -27.95
N ALA A 41 -43.55 4.84 -26.73
CA ALA A 41 -44.88 4.32 -26.42
C ALA A 41 -45.26 4.90 -25.05
N GLU A 42 -45.96 6.04 -25.05
CA GLU A 42 -47.39 6.16 -24.71
C GLU A 42 -47.69 6.05 -23.21
N THR A 43 -47.88 7.23 -22.63
CA THR A 43 -48.54 7.55 -21.36
C THR A 43 -50.04 7.27 -21.41
N LEU A 44 -50.65 6.91 -20.27
CA LEU A 44 -51.91 7.48 -19.73
C LEU A 44 -52.04 7.10 -18.22
N PRO A 45 -52.84 7.82 -17.40
CA PRO A 45 -52.47 8.15 -16.02
C PRO A 45 -53.56 7.89 -14.95
N LEU A 46 -53.22 8.26 -13.69
CA LEU A 46 -54.07 8.59 -12.52
C LEU A 46 -54.88 7.47 -11.83
N SER A 47 -54.64 7.26 -10.53
CA SER A 47 -55.46 7.89 -9.48
C SER A 47 -55.07 7.47 -8.05
N SER A 48 -55.36 8.39 -7.14
CA SER A 48 -55.18 8.41 -5.69
C SER A 48 -56.19 7.55 -4.90
N LYS A 49 -55.77 6.94 -3.78
CA LYS A 49 -56.19 7.27 -2.39
C LYS A 49 -55.76 6.19 -1.35
N PRO A 50 -55.68 6.54 -0.05
CA PRO A 50 -55.00 5.77 1.00
C PRO A 50 -55.95 4.92 1.86
N VAL A 51 -55.42 3.92 2.57
CA VAL A 51 -56.12 3.26 3.70
C VAL A 51 -55.14 2.91 4.83
N CYS A 52 -55.58 3.20 6.05
CA CYS A 52 -54.92 3.10 7.34
C CYS A 52 -54.70 1.67 7.89
N ALA A 53 -53.70 1.59 8.78
CA ALA A 53 -53.64 0.91 10.07
C ALA A 53 -54.04 -0.58 10.21
N ALA A 54 -53.07 -1.39 10.68
CA ALA A 54 -53.21 -2.24 11.87
C ALA A 54 -51.88 -2.96 12.20
N SER A 55 -51.29 -2.62 13.35
CA SER A 55 -50.57 -3.57 14.22
C SER A 55 -51.61 -4.14 15.22
N PRO A 56 -51.47 -5.33 15.83
CA PRO A 56 -50.45 -5.51 16.89
C PRO A 56 -49.95 -6.95 17.12
N GLN A 57 -49.06 -7.05 18.11
CA GLN A 57 -48.76 -8.20 19.01
C GLN A 57 -47.44 -8.97 18.79
N SER A 58 -46.44 -8.51 19.55
CA SER A 58 -45.73 -9.25 20.61
C SER A 58 -45.70 -10.77 20.56
N THR A 59 -44.50 -11.35 20.63
CA THR A 59 -44.16 -12.35 21.66
C THR A 59 -42.64 -12.49 21.76
N SER A 60 -42.16 -12.29 22.98
CA SER A 60 -40.82 -12.50 23.49
C SER A 60 -40.49 -13.98 23.60
N PHE A 61 -39.32 -14.40 23.14
CA PHE A 61 -38.67 -15.62 23.59
C PHE A 61 -37.16 -15.37 23.76
N LEU A 62 -36.71 -15.49 25.00
CA LEU A 62 -35.31 -15.69 25.40
C LEU A 62 -34.80 -17.03 24.84
N PRO A 63 -33.50 -17.18 24.58
CA PRO A 63 -32.87 -18.49 24.65
C PRO A 63 -31.93 -18.60 25.85
N ASP A 64 -32.10 -19.74 26.52
CA ASP A 64 -31.29 -20.29 27.59
C ASP A 64 -29.82 -20.49 27.17
N THR A 65 -28.93 -20.23 28.12
CA THR A 65 -27.53 -20.68 28.16
C THR A 65 -27.45 -22.20 28.31
N PRO A 66 -26.37 -22.81 27.78
CA PRO A 66 -25.77 -23.94 28.48
C PRO A 66 -24.28 -23.70 28.80
N CYS A 67 -23.95 -24.09 30.02
CA CYS A 67 -22.62 -24.16 30.60
C CYS A 67 -21.71 -25.17 29.87
N LEU A 68 -20.40 -24.85 29.87
CA LEU A 68 -19.28 -25.76 29.64
C LEU A 68 -19.21 -26.87 30.69
N PRO A 69 -18.41 -27.92 30.42
CA PRO A 69 -17.34 -28.19 31.38
C PRO A 69 -15.96 -28.44 30.74
N GLU A 70 -14.97 -28.12 31.56
CA GLU A 70 -13.53 -28.31 31.43
C GLU A 70 -13.12 -29.77 31.24
N GLY A 71 -11.93 -29.98 30.66
CA GLY A 71 -11.29 -31.29 30.60
C GLY A 71 -9.93 -31.26 29.88
N SER A 72 -8.90 -30.87 30.63
CA SER A 72 -7.47 -31.06 30.34
C SER A 72 -7.11 -32.45 29.84
N LEU A 73 -6.11 -32.58 28.95
CA LEU A 73 -5.06 -33.62 28.98
C LEU A 73 -3.99 -33.38 27.89
N VAL A 74 -2.75 -33.17 28.33
CA VAL A 74 -1.51 -33.32 27.56
C VAL A 74 -1.09 -34.80 27.62
N PRO A 75 -0.51 -35.37 26.56
CA PRO A 75 0.78 -36.04 26.76
C PRO A 75 1.79 -35.83 25.62
N CYS A 76 3.03 -36.18 25.97
CA CYS A 76 4.29 -35.93 25.29
C CYS A 76 4.51 -36.70 23.97
N LEU A 77 5.50 -36.18 23.21
CA LEU A 77 6.21 -36.77 22.07
C LEU A 77 6.65 -38.24 22.26
N PRO A 78 6.91 -38.94 21.15
CA PRO A 78 8.30 -39.35 20.91
C PRO A 78 8.80 -39.16 19.46
N ASP A 79 10.12 -39.07 19.35
CA ASP A 79 10.95 -38.84 18.16
C ASP A 79 10.99 -39.99 17.12
N THR A 80 10.92 -39.62 15.82
CA THR A 80 11.61 -40.15 14.60
C THR A 80 11.50 -41.65 14.19
N PRO A 81 11.64 -42.06 12.89
CA PRO A 81 12.53 -41.49 11.86
C PRO A 81 12.03 -41.40 10.40
N CYS A 82 12.83 -40.70 9.59
CA CYS A 82 12.76 -40.51 8.14
C CYS A 82 12.87 -41.81 7.32
N LEU A 83 12.25 -41.85 6.13
CA LEU A 83 12.79 -42.30 4.81
C LEU A 83 11.69 -42.15 3.71
N PRO A 84 12.02 -42.19 2.39
CA PRO A 84 11.48 -41.26 1.40
C PRO A 84 10.68 -41.94 0.26
N GLY A 85 9.95 -41.11 -0.51
CA GLY A 85 9.80 -41.28 -1.96
C GLY A 85 8.47 -41.84 -2.46
N SER A 86 7.71 -41.00 -3.15
CA SER A 86 6.91 -41.43 -4.31
C SER A 86 6.84 -40.29 -5.33
N LEU A 87 7.58 -40.50 -6.42
CA LEU A 87 7.64 -39.68 -7.63
C LEU A 87 6.33 -39.74 -8.42
N VAL A 88 5.91 -38.60 -8.95
CA VAL A 88 5.00 -38.48 -10.10
C VAL A 88 5.86 -38.43 -11.38
N PRO A 89 5.54 -39.16 -12.46
CA PRO A 89 6.24 -39.03 -13.76
C PRO A 89 5.59 -37.92 -14.61
N GLY A 90 6.25 -37.11 -15.44
CA GLY A 90 7.64 -36.95 -15.83
C GLY A 90 7.73 -36.02 -17.05
N PHE A 91 8.75 -35.15 -17.11
CA PHE A 91 9.39 -34.57 -18.30
C PHE A 91 10.84 -34.18 -17.88
N PRO A 92 11.90 -34.41 -18.70
CA PRO A 92 13.28 -34.32 -18.24
C PRO A 92 13.93 -32.95 -18.54
N GLY A 93 14.81 -32.48 -17.64
CA GLY A 93 15.94 -31.62 -18.05
C GLY A 93 16.46 -30.60 -17.02
N ILE A 94 17.67 -30.87 -16.50
CA ILE A 94 18.61 -29.98 -15.78
C ILE A 94 18.32 -29.73 -14.29
N SER A 95 18.94 -30.53 -13.41
CA SER A 95 19.10 -30.21 -11.99
C SER A 95 20.52 -29.67 -11.72
N GLY A 96 20.66 -28.36 -11.54
CA GLY A 96 21.86 -27.76 -10.94
C GLY A 96 21.56 -27.32 -9.52
N GLN A 97 22.35 -27.74 -8.54
CA GLN A 97 22.26 -27.17 -7.19
C GLN A 97 22.90 -25.78 -7.20
N LYS A 98 22.07 -24.78 -6.87
CA LYS A 98 22.51 -23.40 -6.61
C LYS A 98 22.54 -23.20 -5.11
N THR A 99 23.73 -22.95 -4.57
CA THR A 99 23.90 -22.64 -3.15
C THR A 99 24.34 -21.19 -3.04
N THR A 100 23.53 -20.38 -2.36
CA THR A 100 23.87 -18.99 -2.04
C THR A 100 24.22 -18.92 -0.57
N THR A 101 25.42 -18.43 -0.26
CA THR A 101 25.87 -18.19 1.10
C THR A 101 26.10 -16.70 1.28
N THR A 102 25.45 -16.13 2.28
CA THR A 102 25.65 -14.73 2.69
C THR A 102 26.47 -14.72 3.96
N THR A 103 27.60 -14.01 3.93
CA THR A 103 28.45 -13.82 5.11
C THR A 103 28.55 -12.33 5.41
N VAL A 104 28.21 -11.95 6.63
CA VAL A 104 28.31 -10.56 7.11
C VAL A 104 29.49 -10.50 8.07
N SER A 105 30.45 -9.62 7.79
CA SER A 105 31.57 -9.33 8.67
C SER A 105 31.59 -7.84 9.00
N GLN A 106 31.73 -7.50 10.27
CA GLN A 106 31.90 -6.12 10.73
C GLN A 106 33.36 -5.90 11.10
N THR A 107 33.92 -4.77 10.67
CA THR A 107 35.28 -4.37 11.04
C THR A 107 35.25 -2.93 11.48
N GLN A 108 35.71 -2.67 12.70
CA GLN A 108 35.79 -1.34 13.26
C GLN A 108 37.12 -0.70 12.86
N LYS A 109 37.08 0.47 12.22
CA LYS A 109 38.29 1.25 11.94
C LYS A 109 38.76 1.96 13.20
N GLU A 110 40.04 2.32 13.26
CA GLU A 110 40.63 3.09 14.37
C GLU A 110 39.95 4.47 14.59
N SER A 111 39.23 4.98 13.60
CA SER A 111 38.40 6.19 13.69
C SER A 111 37.05 6.00 14.40
N GLY A 112 36.71 4.78 14.83
CA GLY A 112 35.44 4.43 15.48
C GLY A 112 34.30 4.07 14.53
N GLU A 113 34.51 4.20 13.22
CA GLU A 113 33.53 3.87 12.17
C GLU A 113 33.41 2.34 11.99
N ILE A 114 32.19 1.80 12.02
CA ILE A 114 31.93 0.36 11.85
C ILE A 114 31.62 0.10 10.38
N LEU A 115 32.55 -0.57 9.68
CA LEU A 115 32.34 -1.01 8.31
C LEU A 115 31.67 -2.38 8.32
N THR A 116 30.43 -2.47 7.85
CA THR A 116 29.74 -3.75 7.67
C THR A 116 29.90 -4.20 6.22
N THR A 117 30.63 -5.30 6.03
CA THR A 117 30.85 -5.90 4.70
C THR A 117 29.96 -7.14 4.58
N THR A 118 29.05 -7.13 3.61
CA THR A 118 28.22 -8.29 3.28
C THR A 118 28.74 -8.91 1.99
N THR A 119 29.22 -10.15 2.08
CA THR A 119 29.69 -10.92 0.92
C THR A 119 28.65 -11.97 0.58
N ILE A 120 28.15 -11.94 -0.66
CA ILE A 120 27.21 -12.94 -1.18
C ILE A 120 27.97 -13.81 -2.17
N THR A 121 28.18 -15.08 -1.83
CA THR A 121 28.83 -16.05 -2.72
C THR A 121 27.76 -16.99 -3.26
N THR A 122 27.62 -17.04 -4.58
CA THR A 122 26.70 -17.97 -5.26
C THR A 122 27.52 -19.01 -5.99
N THR A 123 27.43 -20.27 -5.57
CA THR A 123 28.11 -21.38 -6.23
C THR A 123 27.09 -22.21 -7.01
N VAL A 124 27.36 -22.46 -8.29
CA VAL A 124 26.55 -23.31 -9.14
C VAL A 124 27.39 -24.52 -9.54
N SER A 125 26.98 -25.71 -9.10
CA SER A 125 27.63 -26.96 -9.48
C SER A 125 26.87 -27.58 -10.64
N VAL A 126 27.51 -27.69 -11.81
CA VAL A 126 26.95 -28.36 -12.99
C VAL A 126 27.69 -29.69 -13.16
N SER A 127 27.00 -30.81 -12.99
CA SER A 127 27.51 -32.13 -13.37
C SER A 127 26.93 -32.54 -14.73
N ASP A 128 27.83 -33.01 -15.60
CA ASP A 128 27.61 -33.68 -16.89
C ASP A 128 27.03 -32.88 -18.07
N LEU A 129 27.92 -32.30 -18.87
CA LEU A 129 27.66 -31.95 -20.28
C LEU A 129 28.21 -33.07 -21.18
N LYS A 130 27.32 -33.92 -21.71
CA LYS A 130 27.61 -34.72 -22.91
C LYS A 130 27.34 -33.86 -24.14
N THR A 131 28.37 -33.70 -24.95
CA THR A 131 28.33 -33.08 -26.28
C THR A 131 27.48 -33.91 -27.24
N GLN A 132 26.49 -33.28 -27.89
CA GLN A 132 25.94 -33.76 -29.15
C GLN A 132 25.87 -32.63 -30.16
N SER A 133 26.10 -33.02 -31.40
CA SER A 133 26.61 -32.27 -32.54
C SER A 133 25.55 -31.63 -33.43
N SER A 134 25.97 -30.53 -34.06
CA SER A 134 25.68 -30.08 -35.44
C SER A 134 24.23 -29.94 -35.91
N GLU A 135 23.81 -28.69 -36.16
CA GLU A 135 23.07 -28.32 -37.38
C GLU A 135 23.34 -26.84 -37.73
N GLU A 136 23.62 -26.59 -39.01
CA GLU A 136 24.09 -25.33 -39.61
C GLU A 136 22.96 -24.30 -39.79
N PHE A 137 23.27 -23.01 -39.63
CA PHE A 137 22.51 -21.93 -40.25
C PHE A 137 23.47 -20.96 -40.96
N HIS A 138 23.25 -20.80 -42.27
CA HIS A 138 24.03 -19.95 -43.18
C HIS A 138 23.87 -18.44 -42.90
N LEU A 139 25.00 -17.73 -42.86
CA LEU A 139 25.11 -16.26 -42.85
C LEU A 139 25.39 -15.73 -44.27
N GLN A 140 24.56 -14.81 -44.75
CA GLN A 140 24.91 -13.94 -45.89
C GLN A 140 25.93 -12.88 -45.44
N ARG A 141 27.05 -12.82 -46.17
CA ARG A 141 28.13 -11.83 -46.03
C ARG A 141 27.80 -10.56 -46.81
N GLU A 142 27.95 -9.40 -46.18
CA GLU A 142 28.47 -8.20 -46.86
C GLU A 142 29.90 -7.94 -46.38
N LYS A 143 30.78 -7.70 -47.35
CA LYS A 143 32.21 -7.40 -47.21
C LYS A 143 32.41 -5.89 -47.17
N ASP A 144 33.36 -5.43 -46.35
CA ASP A 144 34.54 -4.63 -46.72
C ASP A 144 35.21 -4.14 -45.42
N GLY A 145 36.36 -4.70 -44.99
CA GLY A 145 37.72 -4.16 -45.17
C GLY A 145 38.11 -3.27 -43.98
N ALA A 146 39.22 -3.40 -43.23
CA ALA A 146 40.48 -4.12 -43.36
C ALA A 146 41.17 -4.29 -41.98
N ASP A 147 41.99 -5.34 -41.85
CA ASP A 147 43.19 -5.58 -41.03
C ASP A 147 43.38 -4.95 -39.62
N ARG A 148 43.36 -5.81 -38.59
CA ARG A 148 44.53 -6.14 -37.73
C ARG A 148 44.23 -7.31 -36.76
N ALA A 149 45.29 -8.04 -36.43
CA ALA A 149 45.28 -9.41 -35.91
C ALA A 149 45.03 -9.59 -34.39
N SER A 150 44.53 -10.81 -34.09
CA SER A 150 44.79 -11.67 -32.92
C SER A 150 43.75 -11.76 -31.78
N SER A 151 43.51 -13.02 -31.40
CA SER A 151 42.77 -13.57 -30.25
C SER A 151 41.24 -13.76 -30.36
N MET A 152 40.84 -15.04 -30.40
CA MET A 152 39.48 -15.53 -30.15
C MET A 152 38.96 -14.95 -28.83
N THR A 153 37.87 -14.20 -28.90
CA THR A 153 37.13 -13.70 -27.74
C THR A 153 35.67 -14.14 -27.90
N THR A 154 35.20 -15.02 -27.01
CA THR A 154 33.78 -15.30 -26.85
C THR A 154 33.11 -14.05 -26.30
N VAL A 155 32.22 -13.45 -27.09
CA VAL A 155 31.49 -12.23 -26.75
C VAL A 155 30.41 -12.56 -25.70
N LEU A 156 30.61 -12.10 -24.47
CA LEU A 156 29.53 -11.77 -23.55
C LEU A 156 29.50 -10.24 -23.45
N SER A 157 28.62 -9.63 -24.24
CA SER A 157 28.38 -8.19 -24.24
C SER A 157 27.77 -7.76 -22.90
N VAL A 158 28.57 -7.10 -22.06
CA VAL A 158 28.06 -6.21 -21.02
C VAL A 158 28.46 -4.79 -21.42
N SER A 159 27.55 -4.10 -22.10
CA SER A 159 27.68 -2.67 -22.37
C SER A 159 26.85 -1.90 -21.35
N GLN A 160 27.50 -1.41 -20.29
CA GLN A 160 27.08 -0.18 -19.62
C GLN A 160 28.31 0.67 -19.32
N THR A 161 28.46 1.71 -20.11
CA THR A 161 29.36 2.84 -19.87
C THR A 161 28.79 3.66 -18.70
N VAL A 162 29.48 3.65 -17.56
CA VAL A 162 29.23 4.59 -16.46
C VAL A 162 30.46 5.48 -16.33
N SER A 163 30.36 6.70 -16.84
CA SER A 163 31.35 7.75 -16.65
C SER A 163 31.07 8.50 -15.35
N ASN A 164 32.12 8.65 -14.54
CA ASN A 164 32.25 9.47 -13.32
C ASN A 164 31.89 8.82 -11.99
N PHE A 165 32.72 7.88 -11.50
CA PHE A 165 32.95 7.66 -10.07
C PHE A 165 34.38 7.13 -9.86
N ASP A 166 35.04 7.61 -8.81
CA ASP A 166 36.35 7.09 -8.36
C ASP A 166 36.13 5.68 -7.77
N ALA A 167 36.28 4.66 -8.61
CA ALA A 167 36.22 3.26 -8.20
C ALA A 167 37.63 2.66 -8.21
N GLU A 168 38.12 2.20 -7.06
CA GLU A 168 39.27 1.29 -7.02
C GLU A 168 38.81 -0.11 -7.42
N ILE A 169 39.13 -0.50 -8.65
CA ILE A 169 38.86 -1.85 -9.17
C ILE A 169 40.06 -2.74 -8.82
N SER A 170 39.90 -3.62 -7.83
CA SER A 170 40.83 -4.73 -7.59
C SER A 170 40.25 -6.01 -8.19
N THR A 171 40.86 -6.51 -9.26
CA THR A 171 40.45 -7.76 -9.91
C THR A 171 41.20 -8.95 -9.33
N SER A 172 40.49 -9.83 -8.61
CA SER A 172 40.87 -11.24 -8.49
C SER A 172 39.62 -12.11 -8.71
N MET A 173 39.83 -13.34 -9.19
CA MET A 173 38.86 -14.21 -9.87
C MET A 173 37.41 -14.19 -9.32
N ASN A 174 36.46 -13.94 -10.22
CA ASN A 174 35.02 -14.21 -10.12
C ASN A 174 34.27 -13.75 -8.86
N THR A 175 34.60 -12.58 -8.31
CA THR A 175 33.74 -11.91 -7.32
C THR A 175 33.61 -10.44 -7.66
N THR A 176 32.45 -10.02 -8.17
CA THR A 176 32.12 -8.60 -8.31
C THR A 176 31.49 -8.13 -6.99
N THR A 177 32.31 -7.58 -6.10
CA THR A 177 31.82 -6.94 -4.88
C THR A 177 31.35 -5.53 -5.21
N VAL A 178 30.03 -5.32 -5.29
CA VAL A 178 29.45 -3.97 -5.35
C VAL A 178 29.27 -3.49 -3.92
N ILE A 179 30.18 -2.65 -3.44
CA ILE A 179 30.04 -1.95 -2.16
C ILE A 179 29.11 -0.75 -2.41
N VAL A 180 27.82 -0.89 -2.10
CA VAL A 180 26.91 0.24 -2.01
C VAL A 180 27.02 0.81 -0.60
N SER A 181 27.87 1.80 -0.41
CA SER A 181 27.84 2.62 0.80
C SER A 181 26.59 3.49 0.73
N ASN A 182 25.58 3.19 1.56
CA ASN A 182 24.54 4.17 1.85
C ASN A 182 25.23 5.45 2.35
N PRO A 183 24.85 6.65 1.89
CA PRO A 183 25.31 7.86 2.56
C PRO A 183 24.95 7.73 4.04
N PRO A 184 25.88 8.01 4.97
CA PRO A 184 25.56 7.98 6.39
C PRO A 184 24.38 8.93 6.63
N LEU A 185 23.35 8.42 7.32
CA LEU A 185 22.22 9.23 7.71
C LEU A 185 22.75 10.44 8.51
N PRO A 186 22.20 11.65 8.30
CA PRO A 186 22.59 12.79 9.12
C PRO A 186 22.35 12.44 10.60
N PRO A 187 23.15 13.00 11.53
CA PRO A 187 23.07 12.70 12.95
C PRO A 187 21.68 12.95 13.58
N THR A 188 20.80 13.69 12.88
CA THR A 188 19.37 13.75 13.19
C THR A 188 18.54 13.91 11.92
N LEU A 189 17.70 12.92 11.61
CA LEU A 189 16.79 12.93 10.47
C LEU A 189 15.74 14.05 10.61
N THR A 190 15.55 14.86 9.56
CA THR A 190 14.48 15.86 9.47
C THR A 190 13.31 15.29 8.66
N VAL A 191 12.13 15.21 9.27
CA VAL A 191 10.92 14.65 8.65
C VAL A 191 9.83 15.72 8.53
N ALA A 192 9.39 15.99 7.30
CA ALA A 192 8.23 16.81 7.02
C ALA A 192 6.98 15.92 6.97
N VAL A 193 6.10 16.04 7.95
CA VAL A 193 4.82 15.32 8.03
C VAL A 193 3.73 16.17 7.39
N ILE A 194 3.20 15.71 6.26
CA ILE A 194 2.18 16.40 5.47
C ILE A 194 0.80 15.86 5.86
N GLY A 195 0.01 16.70 6.54
CA GLY A 195 -1.29 16.35 7.09
C GLY A 195 -1.26 16.30 8.61
N ALA A 196 -2.17 17.04 9.26
CA ALA A 196 -2.25 17.14 10.73
C ALA A 196 -3.58 16.60 11.29
N GLY A 197 -4.08 15.51 10.70
CA GLY A 197 -5.19 14.74 11.27
C GLY A 197 -4.73 13.84 12.42
N ASN A 198 -5.55 12.84 12.76
CA ASN A 198 -5.23 11.83 13.80
C ASN A 198 -3.86 11.17 13.56
N GLY A 199 -3.68 10.59 12.37
CA GLY A 199 -2.45 9.88 12.02
C GLY A 199 -1.24 10.78 11.91
N GLY A 200 -1.38 11.96 11.28
CA GLY A 200 -0.28 12.90 11.09
C GLY A 200 0.31 13.39 12.41
N LYS A 201 -0.54 13.72 13.40
CA LYS A 201 -0.06 14.08 14.74
C LYS A 201 0.54 12.90 15.49
N ALA A 202 0.00 11.69 15.34
CA ALA A 202 0.59 10.49 15.94
C ALA A 202 1.98 10.18 15.38
N VAL A 203 2.13 10.22 14.05
CA VAL A 203 3.42 10.10 13.35
C VAL A 203 4.38 11.18 13.82
N ALA A 204 3.93 12.45 13.87
CA ALA A 204 4.78 13.56 14.28
C ALA A 204 5.29 13.39 15.72
N ALA A 205 4.41 13.00 16.66
CA ALA A 205 4.80 12.82 18.05
C ALA A 205 5.72 11.60 18.25
N ASP A 206 5.43 10.48 17.60
CA ASP A 206 6.28 9.28 17.68
C ASP A 206 7.68 9.54 17.12
N LEU A 207 7.80 10.16 15.94
CA LEU A 207 9.10 10.49 15.36
C LEU A 207 9.87 11.50 16.22
N ALA A 208 9.19 12.49 16.80
CA ALA A 208 9.82 13.42 17.74
C ALA A 208 10.29 12.73 19.02
N SER A 209 9.56 11.73 19.52
CA SER A 209 9.98 10.91 20.67
C SER A 209 11.26 10.11 20.42
N GLN A 210 11.51 9.76 19.15
CA GLN A 210 12.72 9.09 18.69
C GLN A 210 13.89 10.07 18.43
N GLY A 211 13.74 11.35 18.80
CA GLY A 211 14.76 12.38 18.64
C GLY A 211 14.87 12.98 17.23
N LYS A 212 13.94 12.66 16.32
CA LYS A 212 13.94 13.21 14.95
C LYS A 212 13.45 14.65 14.94
N ARG A 213 13.94 15.46 14.00
CA ARG A 213 13.44 16.85 13.81
C ARG A 213 12.19 16.82 12.95
N VAL A 214 11.03 17.03 13.58
CA VAL A 214 9.72 16.89 12.91
C VAL A 214 9.12 18.24 12.56
N ARG A 215 8.68 18.38 11.31
CA ARG A 215 7.96 19.55 10.81
C ARG A 215 6.55 19.15 10.38
N LEU A 216 5.53 19.72 10.98
CA LEU A 216 4.14 19.37 10.73
C LEU A 216 3.47 20.40 9.83
N TYR A 217 2.96 19.93 8.69
CA TYR A 217 2.17 20.72 7.76
C TYR A 217 0.68 20.39 7.85
N GLN A 218 -0.14 21.43 7.69
CA GLN A 218 -1.56 21.28 7.43
C GLN A 218 -2.02 22.19 6.29
N PHE A 219 -2.92 21.70 5.45
CA PHE A 219 -3.53 22.54 4.43
C PHE A 219 -4.27 23.71 5.07
N PRO A 220 -4.23 24.91 4.47
CA PRO A 220 -4.93 26.08 4.98
C PRO A 220 -6.42 25.83 5.26
N ALA A 221 -7.11 25.04 4.43
CA ALA A 221 -8.52 24.68 4.59
C ALA A 221 -8.81 23.93 5.92
N TYR A 222 -7.80 23.27 6.49
CA TYR A 222 -7.90 22.49 7.73
C TYR A 222 -7.03 23.06 8.87
N VAL A 223 -6.67 24.36 8.80
CA VAL A 223 -5.81 25.04 9.80
C VAL A 223 -6.30 24.87 11.23
N LYS A 224 -7.62 24.70 11.43
CA LYS A 224 -8.25 24.43 12.74
C LYS A 224 -7.61 23.25 13.47
N ASN A 225 -7.05 22.27 12.74
CA ASN A 225 -6.39 21.12 13.35
C ASN A 225 -5.06 21.47 14.04
N ILE A 226 -4.46 22.64 13.75
CA ILE A 226 -3.14 23.03 14.27
C ILE A 226 -3.15 24.43 14.90
N THR A 227 -4.31 25.07 15.08
CA THR A 227 -4.41 26.44 15.60
C THR A 227 -3.65 26.63 16.91
N THR A 228 -3.87 25.74 17.87
CA THR A 228 -3.22 25.80 19.19
C THR A 228 -1.70 25.64 19.05
N LEU A 229 -1.25 24.70 18.22
CA LEU A 229 0.19 24.48 17.97
C LEU A 229 0.87 25.69 17.32
N LEU A 230 0.19 26.39 16.41
CA LEU A 230 0.71 27.61 15.78
C LEU A 230 0.86 28.79 16.75
N GLN A 231 0.08 28.80 17.83
CA GLN A 231 0.09 29.87 18.84
C GLN A 231 1.09 29.62 19.96
N MET A 232 1.64 28.40 20.06
CA MET A 232 2.65 28.05 21.05
C MET A 232 4.02 28.66 20.67
N PRO A 233 4.74 29.28 21.62
CA PRO A 233 6.13 29.70 21.39
C PRO A 233 7.04 28.53 20.99
N VAL A 234 6.75 27.34 21.54
CA VAL A 234 7.41 26.07 21.23
C VAL A 234 6.32 25.05 20.91
N PRO A 235 6.05 24.76 19.62
CA PRO A 235 5.00 23.83 19.24
C PRO A 235 5.24 22.44 19.84
N THR A 236 4.29 21.95 20.63
CA THR A 236 4.45 20.73 21.41
C THR A 236 3.18 19.90 21.34
N LEU A 237 3.30 18.62 20.99
CA LEU A 237 2.19 17.66 21.08
C LEU A 237 2.19 16.99 22.44
N THR A 238 1.01 16.88 23.05
CA THR A 238 0.80 16.06 24.26
C THR A 238 0.31 14.68 23.83
N VAL A 239 0.96 13.62 24.26
CA VAL A 239 0.57 12.24 23.94
C VAL A 239 0.16 11.52 25.21
N VAL A 240 -0.93 10.77 25.10
CA VAL A 240 -1.50 9.95 26.16
C VAL A 240 -1.88 8.58 25.59
N GLY A 241 -1.47 7.49 26.23
CA GLY A 241 -1.86 6.16 25.77
C GLY A 241 -0.86 5.07 26.14
N ASP A 242 -1.28 3.84 25.89
CA ASP A 242 -0.56 2.63 26.31
C ASP A 242 0.78 2.48 25.57
N TYR A 243 0.85 2.93 24.31
CA TYR A 243 2.07 2.83 23.51
C TYR A 243 3.08 3.94 23.82
N LEU A 244 2.60 5.19 23.84
CA LEU A 244 3.44 6.37 24.02
C LEU A 244 2.71 7.37 24.90
N SER A 245 3.44 8.00 25.82
CA SER A 245 2.93 9.07 26.67
C SER A 245 4.03 10.10 26.90
N GLY A 246 3.69 11.39 26.91
CA GLY A 246 4.66 12.46 27.12
C GLY A 246 4.34 13.73 26.36
N ARG A 247 5.32 14.63 26.30
CA ARG A 247 5.23 15.89 25.55
C ARG A 247 6.40 15.97 24.58
N PHE A 248 6.10 16.16 23.29
CA PHE A 248 7.10 16.09 22.23
C PHE A 248 7.10 17.38 21.42
N VAL A 249 8.27 18.01 21.34
CA VAL A 249 8.48 19.30 20.67
C VAL A 249 8.65 19.06 19.17
N LEU A 250 8.04 19.93 18.37
CA LEU A 250 8.16 19.95 16.92
C LEU A 250 9.11 21.09 16.48
N ASP A 251 9.92 20.83 15.44
CA ASP A 251 10.85 21.79 14.82
C ASP A 251 10.10 22.94 14.14
N LEU A 252 8.95 22.62 13.54
CA LEU A 252 8.08 23.57 12.84
C LEU A 252 6.64 23.09 12.80
N VAL A 253 5.68 24.00 12.91
CA VAL A 253 4.28 23.79 12.54
C VAL A 253 3.88 24.88 11.56
N THR A 254 3.31 24.53 10.41
CA THR A 254 3.04 25.51 9.35
C THR A 254 1.89 25.10 8.43
N THR A 255 1.34 26.09 7.72
CA THR A 255 0.44 25.90 6.57
C THR A 255 1.12 26.21 5.23
N ASN A 256 2.44 26.38 5.22
CA ASN A 256 3.23 26.61 4.03
C ASN A 256 4.03 25.34 3.67
N MET A 257 3.67 24.70 2.56
CA MET A 257 4.29 23.45 2.09
C MET A 257 5.79 23.61 1.84
N GLU A 258 6.22 24.71 1.22
CA GLU A 258 7.63 24.96 0.91
C GLU A 258 8.47 25.06 2.19
N LEU A 259 7.96 25.76 3.21
CA LEU A 259 8.63 25.84 4.51
C LEU A 259 8.71 24.47 5.21
N ALA A 260 7.65 23.67 5.13
CA ALA A 260 7.63 22.34 5.73
C ALA A 260 8.72 21.44 5.15
N ILE A 261 8.85 21.38 3.83
CA ILE A 261 9.75 20.44 3.16
C ILE A 261 11.18 20.95 2.99
N LYS A 262 11.45 22.26 3.16
CA LYS A 262 12.76 22.85 2.86
C LYS A 262 13.89 22.26 3.70
N GLY A 263 14.71 21.39 3.12
CA GLY A 263 15.80 20.71 3.84
C GLY A 263 15.32 19.56 4.74
N ALA A 264 14.12 19.03 4.49
CA ALA A 264 13.70 17.75 5.05
C ALA A 264 14.36 16.60 4.29
N ASP A 265 14.78 15.56 5.00
CA ASP A 265 15.33 14.32 4.42
C ASP A 265 14.20 13.41 3.93
N VAL A 266 13.10 13.37 4.69
CA VAL A 266 11.90 12.59 4.39
C VAL A 266 10.68 13.52 4.34
N ILE A 267 9.89 13.41 3.28
CA ILE A 267 8.55 13.99 3.17
C ILE A 267 7.56 12.84 3.36
N MET A 268 6.86 12.82 4.50
CA MET A 268 5.91 11.78 4.85
C MET A 268 4.49 12.32 4.71
N VAL A 269 3.76 11.83 3.71
CA VAL A 269 2.37 12.15 3.46
C VAL A 269 1.49 11.28 4.34
N VAL A 270 0.77 11.90 5.27
CA VAL A 270 -0.13 11.23 6.23
C VAL A 270 -1.55 11.78 6.05
N CYS A 271 -2.05 11.62 4.83
CA CYS A 271 -3.36 12.07 4.38
C CYS A 271 -4.16 10.89 3.81
N GLN A 272 -5.46 11.10 3.60
CA GLN A 272 -6.29 10.17 2.83
C GLN A 272 -5.82 10.14 1.37
N ALA A 273 -6.00 9.01 0.70
CA ALA A 273 -5.60 8.82 -0.69
C ALA A 273 -6.24 9.83 -1.65
N LEU A 274 -7.42 10.35 -1.31
CA LEU A 274 -8.10 11.42 -2.05
C LEU A 274 -7.28 12.71 -2.15
N SER A 275 -6.34 12.95 -1.22
CA SER A 275 -5.47 14.13 -1.24
C SER A 275 -4.18 13.93 -2.02
N HIS A 276 -3.84 12.70 -2.44
CA HIS A 276 -2.54 12.41 -3.05
C HIS A 276 -2.29 13.21 -4.34
N GLU A 277 -3.30 13.37 -5.20
CA GLU A 277 -3.16 14.16 -6.43
C GLU A 277 -2.90 15.64 -6.16
N GLN A 278 -3.66 16.24 -5.23
CA GLN A 278 -3.43 17.63 -4.81
C GLN A 278 -2.01 17.81 -4.25
N ILE A 279 -1.58 16.90 -3.37
CA ILE A 279 -0.24 16.93 -2.77
C ILE A 279 0.83 16.80 -3.84
N ALA A 280 0.63 15.91 -4.83
CA ALA A 280 1.56 15.74 -5.93
C ALA A 280 1.76 17.05 -6.70
N HIS A 281 0.67 17.79 -6.95
CA HIS A 281 0.73 19.10 -7.60
C HIS A 281 1.45 20.15 -6.75
N GLU A 282 1.18 20.22 -5.44
CA GLU A 282 1.87 21.14 -4.54
C GLU A 282 3.38 20.83 -4.44
N LEU A 283 3.77 19.55 -4.47
CA LEU A 283 5.16 19.12 -4.39
C LEU A 283 5.93 19.23 -5.71
N ALA A 284 5.27 19.08 -6.86
CA ALA A 284 5.91 18.96 -8.17
C ALA A 284 6.91 20.10 -8.48
N GLY A 285 6.65 21.31 -7.95
CA GLY A 285 7.48 22.50 -8.14
C GLY A 285 8.65 22.64 -7.17
N ILE A 286 8.61 22.00 -6.00
CA ILE A 286 9.46 22.34 -4.85
C ILE A 286 10.22 21.12 -4.27
N ILE A 287 9.78 19.89 -4.57
CA ILE A 287 10.51 18.68 -4.17
C ILE A 287 11.83 18.56 -4.94
N ASN A 288 12.85 18.04 -4.26
CA ASN A 288 14.17 17.81 -4.83
C ASN A 288 14.60 16.33 -4.70
N PRO A 289 15.51 15.83 -5.57
CA PRO A 289 15.80 14.40 -5.68
C PRO A 289 16.50 13.77 -4.48
N ASN A 290 16.97 14.58 -3.53
CA ASN A 290 17.60 14.09 -2.30
C ASN A 290 16.58 13.83 -1.18
N GLN A 291 15.31 14.14 -1.39
CA GLN A 291 14.24 13.91 -0.42
C GLN A 291 13.52 12.60 -0.73
N LEU A 292 13.34 11.77 0.30
CA LEU A 292 12.54 10.56 0.20
C LEU A 292 11.05 10.89 0.38
N LEU A 293 10.22 10.58 -0.61
CA LEU A 293 8.77 10.72 -0.52
C LEU A 293 8.15 9.41 -0.02
N VAL A 294 7.43 9.47 1.10
CA VAL A 294 6.77 8.33 1.73
C VAL A 294 5.28 8.61 1.89
N LEU A 295 4.43 7.73 1.37
CA LEU A 295 2.99 7.78 1.59
C LEU A 295 2.62 6.81 2.72
N ASN A 296 2.04 7.33 3.80
CA ASN A 296 1.72 6.61 5.02
C ASN A 296 0.26 6.90 5.43
N PRO A 297 -0.73 6.23 4.82
CA PRO A 297 -0.60 5.11 3.88
C PRO A 297 -0.51 5.52 2.39
N GLY A 298 -0.08 4.59 1.55
CA GLY A 298 -0.13 4.69 0.08
C GLY A 298 -1.52 4.50 -0.50
N GLY A 299 -2.43 3.87 0.24
CA GLY A 299 -3.81 3.62 -0.19
C GLY A 299 -3.87 2.82 -1.48
N GLY A 300 -4.64 3.30 -2.47
CA GLY A 300 -4.81 2.66 -3.77
C GLY A 300 -3.72 3.01 -4.79
N LEU A 301 -2.46 2.65 -4.54
CA LEU A 301 -1.31 2.95 -5.41
C LEU A 301 -0.97 4.46 -5.50
N GLY A 302 -0.94 5.15 -4.35
CA GLY A 302 -0.59 6.56 -4.27
C GLY A 302 0.75 6.90 -4.93
N SER A 303 1.76 6.03 -4.83
CA SER A 303 3.04 6.20 -5.53
C SER A 303 2.89 6.34 -7.05
N LEU A 304 1.95 5.62 -7.68
CA LEU A 304 1.67 5.77 -9.10
C LEU A 304 1.03 7.12 -9.41
N VAL A 305 0.10 7.59 -8.58
CA VAL A 305 -0.50 8.94 -8.70
C VAL A 305 0.58 10.01 -8.62
N MET A 306 1.44 9.95 -7.60
CA MET A 306 2.56 10.87 -7.41
C MET A 306 3.51 10.85 -8.62
N SER A 307 3.90 9.67 -9.11
CA SER A 307 4.86 9.53 -10.22
C SER A 307 4.36 10.04 -11.58
N ARG A 308 3.04 10.17 -11.76
CA ARG A 308 2.44 10.75 -12.98
C ARG A 308 2.59 12.26 -13.02
N ILE A 309 2.64 12.91 -11.86
CA ILE A 309 2.62 14.37 -11.72
C ILE A 309 4.03 14.89 -11.41
N ILE A 310 4.77 14.20 -10.55
CA ILE A 310 6.13 14.56 -10.15
C ILE A 310 7.12 13.81 -11.06
N PRO A 311 7.97 14.53 -11.83
CA PRO A 311 8.97 13.88 -12.66
C PRO A 311 9.96 13.03 -11.85
N ARG A 312 10.33 11.86 -12.37
CA ARG A 312 11.30 10.97 -11.73
C ARG A 312 12.66 11.61 -11.46
N SER A 313 13.05 12.62 -12.24
CA SER A 313 14.29 13.39 -12.00
C SER A 313 14.23 14.25 -10.74
N ARG A 314 13.04 14.53 -10.21
CA ARG A 314 12.82 15.28 -8.96
C ARG A 314 12.45 14.39 -7.78
N CYS A 315 11.83 13.25 -8.04
CA CYS A 315 11.47 12.27 -7.03
C CYS A 315 11.76 10.86 -7.58
N PRO A 316 12.99 10.35 -7.41
CA PRO A 316 13.42 9.10 -8.04
C PRO A 316 12.84 7.85 -7.36
N ILE A 317 12.49 7.95 -6.08
CA ILE A 317 11.98 6.86 -5.24
C ILE A 317 10.77 7.39 -4.47
N ILE A 318 9.64 6.68 -4.59
CA ILE A 318 8.41 6.94 -3.84
C ILE A 318 8.06 5.67 -3.08
N VAL A 319 7.72 5.78 -1.80
CA VAL A 319 7.36 4.65 -0.94
C VAL A 319 5.86 4.66 -0.68
N ASP A 320 5.22 3.50 -0.83
CA ASP A 320 3.87 3.25 -0.28
C ASP A 320 4.01 2.36 0.97
N ILE A 321 3.35 2.75 2.05
CA ILE A 321 3.09 1.91 3.23
C ILE A 321 1.64 1.43 3.19
N SER A 322 1.37 0.18 3.57
CA SER A 322 0.04 -0.46 3.44
C SER A 322 -1.03 0.33 4.19
N GLU A 323 -0.80 0.55 5.48
CA GLU A 323 -1.72 1.25 6.37
C GLU A 323 -0.97 2.15 7.35
N LEU A 324 -1.72 3.03 8.01
CA LEU A 324 -1.17 3.81 9.11
C LEU A 324 -0.79 2.85 10.25
N PRO A 325 0.45 2.89 10.78
CA PRO A 325 0.90 1.94 11.80
C PRO A 325 0.28 2.18 13.19
N TYR A 326 -0.78 2.98 13.31
CA TYR A 326 -1.32 3.46 14.59
C TYR A 326 -2.84 3.27 14.73
N GLY A 327 -3.24 2.80 15.92
CA GLY A 327 -4.57 3.04 16.45
C GLY A 327 -4.57 4.34 17.27
N CYS A 328 -4.99 5.45 16.66
CA CYS A 328 -4.89 6.77 17.28
C CYS A 328 -6.08 7.70 17.04
N ARG A 329 -6.23 8.67 17.95
CA ARG A 329 -7.20 9.77 17.88
C ARG A 329 -6.57 11.04 18.42
N ALA A 330 -6.70 12.14 17.70
CA ALA A 330 -6.18 13.43 18.11
C ALA A 330 -7.31 14.43 18.34
N THR A 331 -7.15 15.25 19.37
CA THR A 331 -8.02 16.37 19.70
C THR A 331 -7.12 17.55 20.00
N ASP A 332 -7.19 18.58 19.15
CA ASP A 332 -6.31 19.76 19.23
C ASP A 332 -4.81 19.40 19.30
N ASP A 333 -4.06 19.81 20.32
CA ASP A 333 -2.64 19.50 20.52
C ASP A 333 -2.39 18.14 21.20
N THR A 334 -3.45 17.43 21.56
CA THR A 334 -3.37 16.14 22.26
C THR A 334 -3.63 14.97 21.32
N VAL A 335 -2.83 13.91 21.43
CA VAL A 335 -2.95 12.68 20.64
C VAL A 335 -3.02 11.47 21.57
N HIS A 336 -4.07 10.67 21.40
CA HIS A 336 -4.16 9.35 22.00
C HIS A 336 -3.55 8.31 21.06
N ILE A 337 -2.48 7.63 21.49
CA ILE A 337 -1.85 6.53 20.72
C ILE A 337 -1.96 5.24 21.53
N LYS A 338 -2.92 4.39 21.16
CA LYS A 338 -3.19 3.15 21.87
C LYS A 338 -2.24 2.03 21.46
N ILE A 339 -1.89 1.98 20.18
CA ILE A 339 -1.10 0.90 19.61
C ILE A 339 -0.26 1.39 18.45
N LYS A 340 0.93 0.79 18.31
CA LYS A 340 1.75 0.78 17.10
C LYS A 340 1.91 -0.66 16.61
N ILE A 341 1.78 -0.88 15.31
CA ILE A 341 1.93 -2.20 14.68
C ILE A 341 2.88 -2.16 13.49
N PRO A 342 3.51 -3.29 13.13
CA PRO A 342 4.25 -3.42 11.90
C PRO A 342 3.37 -3.19 10.66
N GLN A 343 3.98 -2.75 9.57
CA GLN A 343 3.29 -2.55 8.29
C GLN A 343 4.14 -3.06 7.12
N LEU A 344 3.51 -3.26 5.97
CA LEU A 344 4.21 -3.54 4.72
C LEU A 344 4.60 -2.23 4.03
N TYR A 345 5.71 -2.26 3.30
CA TYR A 345 6.07 -1.15 2.41
C TYR A 345 6.66 -1.64 1.10
N ALA A 346 6.54 -0.83 0.05
CA ALA A 346 7.24 -1.04 -1.20
C ALA A 346 7.62 0.29 -1.82
N THR A 347 8.57 0.23 -2.75
CA THR A 347 9.03 1.39 -3.52
C THR A 347 8.53 1.36 -4.95
N LEU A 348 8.42 2.54 -5.53
CA LEU A 348 8.34 2.76 -6.97
C LEU A 348 9.61 3.53 -7.40
N PRO A 349 10.50 2.92 -8.22
CA PRO A 349 10.47 1.53 -8.69
C PRO A 349 10.79 0.51 -7.57
N SER A 350 10.28 -0.72 -7.66
CA SER A 350 10.46 -1.76 -6.62
C SER A 350 11.91 -2.14 -6.35
N SER A 351 12.80 -1.95 -7.33
CA SER A 351 14.24 -2.19 -7.19
C SER A 351 14.92 -1.29 -6.15
N ALA A 352 14.25 -0.24 -5.68
CA ALA A 352 14.80 0.71 -4.72
C ALA A 352 14.56 0.32 -3.25
N CYS A 353 13.81 -0.76 -2.96
CA CYS A 353 13.42 -1.13 -1.58
C CYS A 353 14.62 -1.25 -0.63
N HIS A 354 15.73 -1.84 -1.08
CA HIS A 354 16.94 -2.01 -0.26
C HIS A 354 17.64 -0.67 0.03
N GLN A 355 17.54 0.32 -0.86
CA GLN A 355 18.21 1.62 -0.70
C GLN A 355 17.60 2.44 0.45
N VAL A 356 16.30 2.26 0.70
CA VAL A 356 15.55 3.05 1.69
C VAL A 356 15.21 2.26 2.95
N HIS A 357 15.45 0.95 2.97
CA HIS A 357 15.07 0.06 4.07
C HIS A 357 15.58 0.54 5.43
N GLY A 358 16.87 0.92 5.52
CA GLY A 358 17.46 1.39 6.78
C GLY A 358 16.80 2.67 7.30
N VAL A 359 16.52 3.63 6.42
CA VAL A 359 15.86 4.90 6.77
C VAL A 359 14.43 4.66 7.24
N LEU A 360 13.71 3.78 6.55
CA LEU A 360 12.32 3.44 6.87
C LEU A 360 12.22 2.67 8.19
N ASN A 361 13.10 1.69 8.41
CA ASN A 361 13.09 0.89 9.65
C ASN A 361 13.59 1.65 10.88
N ASP A 362 14.33 2.75 10.69
CA ASP A 362 14.65 3.68 11.78
C ASP A 362 13.40 4.46 12.27
N MET A 363 12.35 4.57 11.45
CA MET A 363 11.10 5.28 11.81
C MET A 363 10.00 4.34 12.32
N PHE A 364 9.82 3.21 11.65
CA PHE A 364 8.73 2.26 11.92
C PHE A 364 9.21 0.82 11.72
N VAL A 365 8.54 -0.15 12.34
CA VAL A 365 8.78 -1.57 12.03
C VAL A 365 8.11 -1.88 10.70
N LEU A 366 8.89 -2.03 9.63
CA LEU A 366 8.39 -2.19 8.27
C LEU A 366 8.98 -3.41 7.57
N ASN A 367 8.10 -4.22 6.99
CA ASN A 367 8.45 -5.39 6.22
C ASN A 367 8.36 -5.08 4.72
N PRO A 368 9.40 -5.39 3.92
CA PRO A 368 9.37 -5.12 2.50
C PRO A 368 8.38 -6.05 1.79
N ALA A 369 7.53 -5.47 0.95
CA ALA A 369 6.70 -6.17 -0.02
C ALA A 369 7.41 -6.20 -1.40
N LEU A 370 6.96 -7.07 -2.29
CA LEU A 370 7.53 -7.28 -3.63
C LEU A 370 7.41 -6.02 -4.50
N HIS A 371 6.26 -5.35 -4.42
CA HIS A 371 5.96 -4.12 -5.16
C HIS A 371 4.74 -3.41 -4.58
N VAL A 372 4.53 -2.16 -4.99
CA VAL A 372 3.41 -1.32 -4.54
C VAL A 372 2.02 -1.93 -4.77
N GLY A 373 1.89 -2.84 -5.74
CA GLY A 373 0.66 -3.62 -5.93
C GLY A 373 0.33 -4.59 -4.79
N GLU A 374 1.32 -5.14 -4.10
CA GLU A 374 1.11 -6.01 -2.94
C GLU A 374 0.68 -5.16 -1.74
N VAL A 375 1.38 -4.05 -1.51
CA VAL A 375 1.03 -3.05 -0.48
C VAL A 375 -0.41 -2.59 -0.62
N MET A 376 -0.86 -2.33 -1.85
CA MET A 376 -2.23 -1.94 -2.16
C MET A 376 -3.25 -3.04 -1.83
N LEU A 377 -2.96 -4.31 -2.14
CA LEU A 377 -3.87 -5.43 -1.86
C LEU A 377 -3.91 -5.78 -0.37
N ARG A 378 -2.82 -5.48 0.34
CA ARG A 378 -2.65 -5.70 1.79
C ARG A 378 -3.12 -4.51 2.63
N ASN A 379 -4.14 -3.81 2.14
CA ASN A 379 -4.86 -2.79 2.89
C ASN A 379 -6.25 -3.35 3.19
N GLY A 380 -6.53 -3.62 4.46
CA GLY A 380 -7.78 -4.21 4.92
C GLY A 380 -8.97 -3.26 4.88
N ASN A 381 -8.72 -1.95 4.85
CA ASN A 381 -9.79 -0.95 4.97
C ASN A 381 -10.87 -1.09 3.86
N PRO A 382 -10.53 -1.19 2.56
CA PRO A 382 -11.51 -1.46 1.49
C PRO A 382 -12.22 -2.81 1.60
N ILE A 383 -11.58 -3.81 2.21
CA ILE A 383 -12.14 -5.17 2.36
C ILE A 383 -13.24 -5.15 3.44
N ILE A 384 -13.00 -4.43 4.53
CA ILE A 384 -13.81 -4.51 5.74
C ILE A 384 -14.87 -3.40 5.77
N HIS A 385 -14.46 -2.13 5.66
CA HIS A 385 -15.31 -1.00 6.02
C HIS A 385 -16.57 -0.84 5.16
N PRO A 386 -16.52 -0.95 3.83
CA PRO A 386 -17.71 -0.73 3.00
C PRO A 386 -18.84 -1.73 3.30
N ALA A 387 -18.49 -3.00 3.53
CA ALA A 387 -19.47 -4.04 3.86
C ALA A 387 -20.19 -3.73 5.18
N ILE A 388 -19.44 -3.35 6.22
CA ILE A 388 -20.02 -2.98 7.52
C ILE A 388 -20.86 -1.71 7.39
N LEU A 389 -20.33 -0.68 6.76
CA LEU A 389 -20.99 0.63 6.64
C LEU A 389 -22.32 0.51 5.90
N LEU A 390 -22.31 -0.09 4.70
CA LEU A 390 -23.46 -0.09 3.80
C LEU A 390 -24.59 -1.01 4.31
N LEU A 391 -24.26 -2.14 4.92
CA LEU A 391 -25.26 -3.06 5.49
C LEU A 391 -25.85 -2.56 6.82
N ASN A 392 -25.26 -1.53 7.43
CA ASN A 392 -25.72 -0.95 8.70
C ASN A 392 -26.18 0.51 8.58
N VAL A 393 -26.35 1.05 7.35
CA VAL A 393 -26.67 2.48 7.12
C VAL A 393 -27.84 2.98 7.98
N GLY A 394 -28.94 2.23 8.04
CA GLY A 394 -30.12 2.62 8.80
C GLY A 394 -29.88 2.70 10.32
N ARG A 395 -28.98 1.86 10.87
CA ARG A 395 -28.58 1.94 12.28
C ARG A 395 -27.61 3.10 12.54
N ILE A 396 -26.71 3.34 11.59
CA ILE A 396 -25.72 4.42 11.64
C ILE A 396 -26.39 5.79 11.69
N GLU A 397 -27.38 6.02 10.82
CA GLU A 397 -28.10 7.29 10.71
C GLU A 397 -29.06 7.55 11.88
N ARG A 398 -29.34 6.54 12.71
CA ARG A 398 -30.23 6.64 13.88
C ARG A 398 -29.49 6.68 15.23
N GLN A 399 -28.19 6.97 15.23
CA GLN A 399 -27.41 7.07 16.48
C GLN A 399 -27.84 8.24 17.39
N ASP A 400 -28.54 9.23 16.85
CA ASP A 400 -29.18 10.31 17.61
C ASP A 400 -30.35 9.81 18.47
N VAL A 401 -31.06 8.78 18.00
CA VAL A 401 -32.21 8.16 18.71
C VAL A 401 -31.81 6.91 19.50
N GLU A 402 -30.95 6.07 18.92
CA GLU A 402 -30.60 4.75 19.46
C GLU A 402 -29.27 4.73 20.23
N GLY A 403 -28.58 5.87 20.29
CA GLY A 403 -27.27 6.02 20.91
C GLY A 403 -26.11 5.51 20.04
N PRO A 404 -24.87 5.72 20.51
CA PRO A 404 -23.65 5.36 19.78
C PRO A 404 -23.59 3.87 19.42
N MET A 405 -23.14 3.58 18.20
CA MET A 405 -22.95 2.22 17.70
C MET A 405 -21.47 1.84 17.73
N LEU A 406 -21.14 0.64 18.18
CA LEU A 406 -19.81 0.06 17.99
C LEU A 406 -19.71 -0.52 16.58
N PHE A 407 -18.84 0.05 15.75
CA PHE A 407 -18.75 -0.23 14.33
C PHE A 407 -18.55 -1.71 14.03
N TYR A 408 -17.60 -2.34 14.71
CA TYR A 408 -17.28 -3.74 14.48
C TYR A 408 -18.13 -4.68 15.33
N ALA A 409 -18.13 -4.49 16.66
CA ALA A 409 -18.81 -5.40 17.60
C ALA A 409 -20.32 -5.52 17.37
N GLN A 410 -20.98 -4.44 16.92
CA GLN A 410 -22.41 -4.46 16.59
C GLN A 410 -22.68 -4.53 15.09
N GLY A 411 -21.75 -4.06 14.24
CA GLY A 411 -21.95 -3.98 12.80
C GLY A 411 -21.54 -5.23 12.03
N VAL A 412 -20.65 -6.07 12.57
CA VAL A 412 -20.28 -7.35 11.96
C VAL A 412 -21.20 -8.43 12.51
N THR A 413 -22.09 -8.92 11.66
CA THR A 413 -22.91 -10.12 11.89
C THR A 413 -22.41 -11.27 11.02
N PRO A 414 -22.84 -12.53 11.22
CA PRO A 414 -22.41 -13.64 10.38
C PRO A 414 -22.65 -13.42 8.87
N SER A 415 -23.73 -12.73 8.50
CA SER A 415 -24.01 -12.41 7.09
C SER A 415 -23.14 -11.28 6.55
N VAL A 416 -22.81 -10.28 7.38
CA VAL A 416 -21.86 -9.21 7.02
C VAL A 416 -20.46 -9.81 6.83
N ALA A 417 -20.04 -10.70 7.73
CA ALA A 417 -18.76 -11.41 7.64
C ALA A 417 -18.62 -12.22 6.34
N LYS A 418 -19.68 -12.88 5.87
CA LYS A 418 -19.68 -13.57 4.56
C LYS A 418 -19.42 -12.63 3.39
N LEU A 419 -19.91 -11.39 3.45
CA LEU A 419 -19.65 -10.41 2.40
C LEU A 419 -18.21 -9.89 2.46
N ILE A 420 -17.67 -9.67 3.66
CA ILE A 420 -16.25 -9.33 3.86
C ILE A 420 -15.37 -10.45 3.28
N GLU A 421 -15.66 -11.71 3.60
CA GLU A 421 -14.96 -12.87 3.05
C GLU A 421 -15.03 -12.93 1.52
N ALA A 422 -16.18 -12.61 0.92
CA ALA A 422 -16.34 -12.60 -0.53
C ALA A 422 -15.46 -11.53 -1.19
N VAL A 423 -15.39 -10.32 -0.62
CA VAL A 423 -14.51 -9.25 -1.10
C VAL A 423 -13.04 -9.66 -0.96
N ASP A 424 -12.64 -10.19 0.19
CA ASP A 424 -11.26 -10.61 0.43
C ASP A 424 -10.80 -11.71 -0.55
N LYS A 425 -11.68 -12.69 -0.85
CA LYS A 425 -11.41 -13.70 -1.87
C LYS A 425 -11.20 -13.12 -3.27
N GLU A 426 -11.92 -12.06 -3.62
CA GLU A 426 -11.69 -11.34 -4.88
C GLU A 426 -10.34 -10.64 -4.88
N VAL A 427 -9.96 -9.98 -3.78
CA VAL A 427 -8.65 -9.33 -3.62
C VAL A 427 -7.51 -10.34 -3.75
N MET A 428 -7.61 -11.50 -3.10
CA MET A 428 -6.63 -12.59 -3.26
C MET A 428 -6.58 -13.12 -4.71
N ALA A 429 -7.73 -13.21 -5.40
CA ALA A 429 -7.77 -13.59 -6.82
C ALA A 429 -7.08 -12.55 -7.72
N LEU A 430 -7.25 -11.25 -7.44
CA LEU A 430 -6.51 -10.18 -8.10
C LEU A 430 -5.01 -10.32 -7.84
N GLY A 431 -4.59 -10.58 -6.60
CA GLY A 431 -3.20 -10.83 -6.25
C GLY A 431 -2.57 -12.00 -7.04
N ARG A 432 -3.29 -13.12 -7.13
CA ARG A 432 -2.92 -14.27 -7.98
C ARG A 432 -2.72 -13.86 -9.44
N ALA A 433 -3.67 -13.12 -10.01
CA ALA A 433 -3.59 -12.66 -11.41
C ALA A 433 -2.49 -11.62 -11.64
N MET A 434 -2.08 -10.90 -10.59
CA MET A 434 -0.94 -9.98 -10.60
C MET A 434 0.42 -10.71 -10.44
N GLY A 435 0.41 -12.02 -10.22
CA GLY A 435 1.61 -12.84 -10.08
C GLY A 435 2.24 -12.77 -8.69
N LEU A 436 1.45 -12.42 -7.66
CA LEU A 436 1.89 -12.59 -6.28
C LEU A 436 2.05 -14.09 -5.96
N PRO A 437 3.10 -14.47 -5.22
CA PRO A 437 3.29 -15.84 -4.81
C PRO A 437 2.27 -16.20 -3.71
N GLU A 438 1.96 -17.49 -3.54
CA GLU A 438 0.85 -17.92 -2.67
C GLU A 438 1.09 -17.52 -1.21
N GLU A 439 2.35 -17.45 -0.75
CA GLU A 439 2.71 -16.96 0.58
C GLU A 439 2.36 -15.49 0.85
N SER A 440 2.22 -14.67 -0.19
CA SER A 440 1.79 -13.26 -0.07
C SER A 440 0.27 -13.13 -0.02
N LEU A 441 -0.48 -14.15 -0.42
CA LEU A 441 -1.95 -14.18 -0.51
C LEU A 441 -2.57 -14.61 0.82
N VAL A 442 -2.35 -13.77 1.82
CA VAL A 442 -2.87 -13.95 3.18
C VAL A 442 -4.26 -13.34 3.25
N SER A 443 -5.21 -14.04 3.88
CA SER A 443 -6.54 -13.48 4.13
C SER A 443 -6.44 -12.31 5.10
N ASP A 444 -7.35 -11.33 5.02
CA ASP A 444 -7.35 -10.20 5.92
C ASP A 444 -7.38 -10.58 7.43
N PRO A 445 -8.23 -11.54 7.89
CA PRO A 445 -8.21 -11.94 9.30
C PRO A 445 -6.90 -12.64 9.71
N ASP A 446 -6.26 -13.40 8.82
CA ASP A 446 -4.93 -13.97 9.08
C ASP A 446 -3.88 -12.87 9.20
N ASP A 447 -3.93 -11.86 8.32
CA ASP A 447 -3.04 -10.70 8.35
C ASP A 447 -3.23 -9.91 9.65
N CYS A 448 -4.48 -9.69 10.06
CA CYS A 448 -4.83 -9.06 11.32
C CYS A 448 -4.23 -9.81 12.51
N VAL A 449 -4.27 -11.15 12.54
CA VAL A 449 -3.65 -11.92 13.62
C VAL A 449 -2.12 -11.81 13.57
N SER A 450 -1.53 -11.96 12.39
CA SER A 450 -0.06 -11.93 12.23
C SER A 450 0.56 -10.57 12.58
N SER A 451 -0.15 -9.48 12.26
CA SER A 451 0.24 -8.10 12.56
C SER A 451 -0.12 -7.69 14.00
N GLY A 452 -0.85 -8.55 14.71
CA GLY A 452 -1.29 -8.33 16.09
C GLY A 452 -2.52 -7.43 16.23
N TRP A 453 -3.30 -7.17 15.19
CA TRP A 453 -4.60 -6.48 15.27
C TRP A 453 -5.69 -7.31 15.96
N ALA A 454 -5.65 -8.62 15.81
CA ALA A 454 -6.67 -9.51 16.35
C ALA A 454 -6.05 -10.80 16.89
N GLU A 455 -6.87 -11.58 17.59
CA GLU A 455 -6.46 -12.83 18.23
C GLU A 455 -6.98 -14.07 17.48
N ILE A 456 -8.02 -13.90 16.64
CA ILE A 456 -8.76 -15.01 16.01
C ILE A 456 -8.83 -14.77 14.50
N PRO A 457 -8.34 -15.69 13.65
CA PRO A 457 -8.34 -15.55 12.19
C PRO A 457 -9.68 -16.01 11.59
N SER A 458 -10.77 -15.37 12.00
CA SER A 458 -12.14 -15.67 11.54
C SER A 458 -12.81 -14.38 11.10
N TYR A 459 -13.36 -14.31 9.88
CA TYR A 459 -14.03 -13.10 9.39
C TYR A 459 -15.14 -12.58 10.30
N TYR A 460 -15.78 -13.43 11.09
CA TYR A 460 -16.76 -12.96 12.07
C TYR A 460 -16.09 -12.58 13.39
N GLU A 461 -15.35 -13.51 14.01
CA GLU A 461 -14.85 -13.33 15.37
C GLU A 461 -13.70 -12.32 15.43
N CYS A 462 -12.84 -12.26 14.41
CA CYS A 462 -11.75 -11.29 14.26
C CYS A 462 -12.26 -9.87 14.50
N TYR A 463 -13.30 -9.47 13.77
CA TYR A 463 -13.76 -8.09 13.82
C TYR A 463 -14.81 -7.88 14.92
N ALA A 464 -15.75 -8.80 15.12
CA ALA A 464 -16.81 -8.62 16.11
C ALA A 464 -16.28 -8.68 17.55
N PHE A 465 -15.26 -9.51 17.82
CA PHE A 465 -14.77 -9.77 19.17
C PHE A 465 -13.29 -9.43 19.36
N GLY A 466 -12.52 -9.18 18.30
CA GLY A 466 -11.11 -8.79 18.41
C GLY A 466 -10.94 -7.54 19.27
N SER A 467 -10.03 -7.61 20.23
CA SER A 467 -9.93 -6.62 21.32
C SER A 467 -9.68 -5.18 20.84
N LYS A 468 -9.07 -5.04 19.65
CA LYS A 468 -8.72 -3.75 19.03
C LYS A 468 -9.81 -3.23 18.10
N PHE A 469 -10.64 -4.10 17.54
CA PHE A 469 -11.78 -3.73 16.69
C PHE A 469 -13.02 -3.40 17.51
N ALA A 470 -13.36 -4.24 18.50
CA ALA A 470 -14.63 -4.22 19.22
C ALA A 470 -14.92 -2.91 20.00
N VAL A 471 -13.93 -2.03 20.13
CA VAL A 471 -14.04 -0.75 20.86
C VAL A 471 -14.24 0.48 19.98
N SER A 472 -14.29 0.33 18.66
CA SER A 472 -14.39 1.47 17.74
C SER A 472 -15.83 1.88 17.50
N TYR A 473 -16.14 3.18 17.67
CA TYR A 473 -17.44 3.73 17.33
C TYR A 473 -17.64 3.89 15.82
N ALA A 474 -18.87 3.70 15.37
CA ALA A 474 -19.29 3.92 13.99
C ALA A 474 -19.28 5.43 13.65
N PRO A 475 -19.06 5.80 12.38
CA PRO A 475 -19.36 7.16 11.94
C PRO A 475 -20.86 7.45 12.12
N VAL A 476 -21.24 8.72 12.23
CA VAL A 476 -22.65 9.15 12.39
C VAL A 476 -23.32 9.53 11.06
N THR A 477 -22.58 9.44 9.96
CA THR A 477 -23.01 9.81 8.60
C THR A 477 -22.30 8.94 7.57
N LEU A 478 -22.95 8.74 6.43
CA LEU A 478 -22.34 8.11 5.24
C LEU A 478 -21.25 8.97 4.60
N ASP A 479 -21.26 10.30 4.81
CA ASP A 479 -20.17 11.17 4.34
C ASP A 479 -18.93 11.00 5.23
N HIS A 480 -18.26 9.87 5.03
CA HIS A 480 -17.12 9.42 5.81
C HIS A 480 -16.10 8.74 4.89
N ARG A 481 -14.84 8.65 5.33
CA ARG A 481 -13.76 8.02 4.54
C ARG A 481 -14.06 6.55 4.18
N TYR A 482 -14.82 5.85 5.02
CA TYR A 482 -15.25 4.47 4.73
C TYR A 482 -16.08 4.35 3.45
N LEU A 483 -16.79 5.41 3.07
CA LEU A 483 -17.50 5.48 1.79
C LEU A 483 -16.64 6.16 0.73
N ASN A 484 -16.15 7.37 0.99
CA ASN A 484 -15.52 8.21 -0.02
C ASN A 484 -14.14 7.67 -0.48
N GLU A 485 -13.40 7.01 0.41
CA GLU A 485 -12.06 6.48 0.14
C GLU A 485 -12.11 4.95 -0.04
N ASP A 486 -12.56 4.22 0.97
CA ASP A 486 -12.46 2.75 0.95
C ASP A 486 -13.37 2.12 -0.12
N CYS A 487 -14.59 2.64 -0.29
CA CYS A 487 -15.47 2.24 -1.39
C CYS A 487 -15.13 3.00 -2.70
N GLY A 488 -15.15 4.34 -2.64
CA GLY A 488 -15.02 5.21 -3.82
C GLY A 488 -13.70 5.05 -4.58
N MET A 489 -12.60 4.81 -3.85
CA MET A 489 -11.28 4.58 -4.45
C MET A 489 -10.89 3.10 -4.37
N GLY A 490 -10.97 2.48 -3.18
CA GLY A 490 -10.49 1.12 -2.94
C GLY A 490 -11.24 0.07 -3.76
N LEU A 491 -12.53 -0.13 -3.49
CA LEU A 491 -13.34 -1.12 -4.21
C LEU A 491 -13.46 -0.80 -5.71
N SER A 492 -13.62 0.47 -6.08
CA SER A 492 -13.66 0.90 -7.48
C SER A 492 -12.36 0.54 -8.23
N MET A 493 -11.21 0.66 -7.56
CA MET A 493 -9.92 0.25 -8.09
C MET A 493 -9.84 -1.26 -8.24
N TYR A 494 -10.28 -2.05 -7.26
CA TYR A 494 -10.35 -3.51 -7.37
C TYR A 494 -11.21 -3.94 -8.58
N CYS A 495 -12.38 -3.34 -8.76
CA CYS A 495 -13.23 -3.58 -9.93
C CYS A 495 -12.52 -3.24 -11.25
N SER A 496 -11.77 -2.14 -11.27
CA SER A 496 -11.02 -1.70 -12.46
C SER A 496 -9.86 -2.64 -12.80
N ILE A 497 -9.12 -3.10 -11.79
CA ILE A 497 -8.04 -4.10 -11.95
C ILE A 497 -8.63 -5.45 -12.37
N GLY A 498 -9.75 -5.86 -11.80
CA GLY A 498 -10.45 -7.09 -12.19
C GLY A 498 -10.83 -7.09 -13.67
N LYS A 499 -11.43 -5.99 -14.16
CA LYS A 499 -11.74 -5.80 -15.58
C LYS A 499 -10.50 -5.83 -16.49
N LEU A 500 -9.39 -5.26 -16.03
CA LEU A 500 -8.10 -5.30 -16.75
C LEU A 500 -7.55 -6.73 -16.85
N LEU A 501 -7.57 -7.48 -15.75
CA LEU A 501 -6.95 -8.80 -15.65
C LEU A 501 -7.88 -9.95 -16.04
N GLY A 502 -9.16 -9.67 -16.32
CA GLY A 502 -10.17 -10.70 -16.56
C GLY A 502 -10.57 -11.48 -15.30
N VAL A 503 -10.42 -10.88 -14.12
CA VAL A 503 -10.80 -11.47 -12.83
C VAL A 503 -12.16 -10.88 -12.41
N PRO A 504 -13.21 -11.70 -12.22
CA PRO A 504 -14.49 -11.23 -11.72
C PRO A 504 -14.38 -10.65 -10.30
N THR A 505 -15.05 -9.53 -10.05
CA THR A 505 -15.14 -8.90 -8.72
C THR A 505 -16.59 -8.58 -8.32
N PRO A 506 -17.54 -9.53 -8.40
CA PRO A 506 -18.96 -9.27 -8.17
C PRO A 506 -19.31 -8.70 -6.78
N ALA A 507 -18.63 -9.13 -5.72
CA ALA A 507 -18.85 -8.62 -4.36
C ALA A 507 -18.42 -7.15 -4.26
N CYS A 508 -17.24 -6.80 -4.79
CA CYS A 508 -16.81 -5.40 -4.89
C CYS A 508 -17.81 -4.57 -5.70
N GLU A 509 -18.26 -5.08 -6.86
CA GLU A 509 -19.19 -4.36 -7.74
C GLU A 509 -20.55 -4.10 -7.08
N VAL A 510 -21.08 -5.05 -6.32
CA VAL A 510 -22.32 -4.87 -5.55
C VAL A 510 -22.18 -3.75 -4.51
N LEU A 511 -21.08 -3.73 -3.76
CA LEU A 511 -20.83 -2.71 -2.75
C LEU A 511 -20.66 -1.32 -3.38
N VAL A 512 -19.90 -1.22 -4.48
CA VAL A 512 -19.74 0.04 -5.23
C VAL A 512 -21.10 0.54 -5.73
N ASN A 513 -21.89 -0.32 -6.38
CA ASN A 513 -23.20 0.07 -6.89
C ASN A 513 -24.15 0.52 -5.77
N LEU A 514 -24.14 -0.18 -4.62
CA LEU A 514 -24.95 0.22 -3.46
C LEU A 514 -24.50 1.57 -2.90
N ALA A 515 -23.19 1.78 -2.75
CA ALA A 515 -22.63 3.06 -2.32
C ALA A 515 -23.03 4.21 -3.27
N SER A 516 -23.00 3.97 -4.59
CA SER A 516 -23.40 4.97 -5.58
C SER A 516 -24.88 5.33 -5.46
N LEU A 517 -25.74 4.32 -5.29
CA LEU A 517 -27.19 4.54 -5.12
C LEU A 517 -27.52 5.31 -3.84
N LEU A 518 -26.85 4.98 -2.72
CA LEU A 518 -27.08 5.65 -1.43
C LEU A 518 -26.49 7.07 -1.38
N SER A 519 -25.32 7.29 -2.00
CA SER A 519 -24.65 8.60 -1.98
C SER A 519 -25.10 9.55 -3.08
N GLY A 520 -25.75 9.05 -4.14
CA GLY A 520 -26.05 9.80 -5.35
C GLY A 520 -24.81 10.19 -6.16
N LYS A 521 -23.66 9.54 -5.91
CA LYS A 521 -22.39 9.77 -6.61
C LYS A 521 -22.07 8.53 -7.47
N ASN A 522 -21.70 8.75 -8.74
CA ASN A 522 -21.31 7.67 -9.65
C ASN A 522 -19.82 7.37 -9.58
#